data_AF-A0A955ECG2-F1
#
_entry.id   AF-A0A955ECG2-F1
#
_cell.length_a   1.000
_cell.length_b   1.000
_cell.length_c   1.000
_cell.angle_alpha   90.00
_cell.angle_beta   90.00
_cell.angle_gamma   90.00
#
_symmetry.space_group_name_H-M   'P 1'
#
loop_
_entity.id
_entity.type
_entity.pdbx_description
1 polymer ?
#
loop_
_entity_poly.entity_id
_entity_poly.type
_entity_poly.pdbx_seq_one_letter_code
_entity_poly.pdbx_strand_id
1 'polypeptide(L)' 'IQMIARPNDALWQWPRTYFASFLPRLVAGGHMTEAEMRAVHSEWDALERDPASFFYTPPQSVIIGVKPA' A
#
# COMPACT_ATOMS: atom_id res chain seq x y z
N ILE A 1 16.28 1.67 10.58
CA ILE A 1 14.97 2.27 10.90
C ILE A 1 13.92 1.27 10.44
N GLN A 2 13.17 0.67 11.37
CA GLN A 2 12.00 -0.13 11.02
C GLN A 2 10.84 0.83 10.74
N MET A 3 10.18 0.68 9.60
CA MET A 3 9.06 1.55 9.21
C MET A 3 7.76 0.78 9.46
N ILE A 4 7.16 1.03 10.62
CA ILE A 4 5.81 0.58 10.98
C ILE A 4 4.88 1.78 10.83
N ALA A 5 3.70 1.57 10.26
CA ALA A 5 2.66 2.60 10.21
C ALA A 5 1.29 2.06 10.64
N ARG A 6 0.52 2.96 11.26
CA ARG A 6 -0.85 2.79 11.76
C ARG A 6 -1.81 3.69 10.97
N PRO A 7 -3.14 3.50 11.06
CA PRO A 7 -4.11 4.24 10.25
C PRO A 7 -3.95 5.76 10.19
N ASN A 8 -3.53 6.38 11.30
CA ASN A 8 -3.35 7.84 11.39
C ASN A 8 -1.98 8.33 10.91
N ASP A 9 -1.07 7.44 10.56
CA ASP A 9 0.25 7.81 10.03
C ASP A 9 0.15 8.11 8.54
N ALA A 10 0.85 9.14 8.06
CA ALA A 10 0.87 9.48 6.63
C ALA A 10 1.30 8.29 5.74
N LEU A 11 2.20 7.44 6.25
CA LEU A 11 2.68 6.24 5.56
C LEU A 11 1.57 5.20 5.32
N TRP A 12 0.47 5.20 6.10
CA TRP A 12 -0.70 4.32 5.89
C TRP A 12 -1.37 4.48 4.54
N GLN A 13 -1.25 5.63 3.91
CA GLN A 13 -1.84 5.87 2.59
C GLN A 13 -1.03 5.20 1.46
N TRP A 14 0.19 4.72 1.74
CA TRP A 14 1.04 4.09 0.74
C TRP A 14 0.44 2.78 0.18
N PRO A 15 0.01 1.77 0.97
CA PRO A 15 -0.64 0.59 0.42
C PRO A 15 -1.93 0.91 -0.34
N ARG A 16 -2.73 1.88 0.13
CA ARG A 16 -3.95 2.32 -0.55
C ARG A 16 -3.66 2.81 -1.98
N THR A 17 -2.67 3.70 -2.12
CA THR A 17 -2.25 4.20 -3.44
C THR A 17 -1.60 3.12 -4.31
N TYR A 18 -0.82 2.21 -3.70
CA TYR A 18 -0.26 1.06 -4.42
C TYR A 18 -1.36 0.15 -4.96
N PHE A 19 -2.34 -0.24 -4.14
CA PHE A 19 -3.44 -1.11 -4.54
C PHE A 19 -4.26 -0.52 -5.68
N ALA A 20 -4.60 0.77 -5.59
CA ALA A 20 -5.35 1.47 -6.63
C ALA A 20 -4.66 1.44 -8.01
N SER A 21 -3.32 1.40 -8.04
CA SER A 21 -2.55 1.38 -9.29
C SER A 21 -2.15 -0.02 -9.77
N PHE A 22 -1.91 -0.95 -8.84
CA PHE A 22 -1.32 -2.25 -9.15
C PHE A 22 -2.35 -3.36 -9.31
N LEU A 23 -3.37 -3.43 -8.45
CA LEU A 23 -4.38 -4.50 -8.51
C LEU A 23 -5.14 -4.55 -9.84
N PRO A 24 -5.55 -3.42 -10.45
CA PRO A 24 -6.20 -3.45 -11.76
C PRO A 24 -5.33 -4.10 -12.85
N ARG A 25 -3.99 -3.98 -12.74
CA ARG A 25 -3.06 -4.62 -13.68
C ARG A 25 -2.98 -6.12 -13.48
N LEU A 26 -3.08 -6.59 -12.23
CA LEU A 26 -3.16 -8.03 -11.92
C LEU A 26 -4.44 -8.64 -12.46
N VAL A 27 -5.56 -7.90 -12.34
CA VAL A 27 -6.85 -8.32 -12.92
C VAL A 27 -6.75 -8.39 -14.44
N ALA A 28 -6.24 -7.34 -15.09
CA ALA A 28 -6.06 -7.32 -16.54
C ALA A 28 -5.12 -8.43 -17.06
N GLY A 29 -4.11 -8.80 -16.28
CA GLY A 29 -3.18 -9.89 -16.59
C GLY A 29 -3.72 -11.30 -16.30
N GLY A 30 -4.93 -11.43 -15.74
CA GLY A 30 -5.49 -12.73 -15.34
C GLY A 30 -4.80 -13.37 -14.13
N HIS A 31 -4.01 -12.61 -13.36
CA HIS A 31 -3.34 -13.06 -12.14
C HIS A 31 -4.19 -12.87 -10.88
N MET A 32 -5.31 -12.16 -11.00
CA MET A 32 -6.26 -11.86 -9.94
C MET A 32 -7.65 -11.70 -10.56
N THR A 33 -8.70 -12.06 -9.82
CA THR A 33 -10.08 -11.81 -10.20
C THR A 33 -10.55 -10.44 -9.69
N GLU A 34 -11.57 -9.86 -10.32
CA GLU A 34 -12.17 -8.62 -9.79
C GLU A 34 -12.75 -8.80 -8.36
N ALA A 35 -13.22 -10.01 -8.03
CA ALA A 35 -13.75 -10.32 -6.71
C ALA A 35 -12.66 -10.24 -5.64
N GLU A 36 -11.47 -10.80 -5.91
CA GLU A 36 -10.31 -10.69 -5.03
C GLU A 36 -9.84 -9.25 -4.88
N MET A 37 -9.79 -8.48 -5.97
CA MET A 37 -9.45 -7.05 -5.89
C MET A 37 -10.42 -6.28 -4.98
N ARG A 38 -11.74 -6.51 -5.12
CA ARG A 38 -12.75 -5.89 -4.24
C ARG A 38 -12.59 -6.33 -2.79
N ALA A 39 -12.26 -7.59 -2.55
CA ALA A 39 -12.00 -8.11 -1.19
C ALA A 39 -10.81 -7.39 -0.55
N VAL A 40 -9.69 -7.21 -1.28
CA VAL A 40 -8.52 -6.47 -0.78
C VAL A 40 -8.89 -5.05 -0.38
N HIS A 41 -9.65 -4.33 -1.21
CA HIS A 41 -10.10 -2.98 -0.87
C HIS A 41 -11.00 -2.94 0.37
N SER A 42 -11.95 -3.88 0.47
CA SER A 42 -12.85 -3.98 1.62
C SER A 42 -12.10 -4.31 2.92
N GLU A 43 -11.13 -5.20 2.87
CA GLU A 43 -10.28 -5.53 4.03
C GLU A 43 -9.43 -4.34 4.45
N TRP A 44 -8.82 -3.63 3.49
CA TRP A 44 -8.03 -2.44 3.80
C TRP A 44 -8.87 -1.34 4.46
N ASP A 45 -10.08 -1.09 3.95
CA ASP A 45 -11.02 -0.13 4.54
C ASP A 45 -11.47 -0.55 5.97
N ALA A 46 -11.50 -1.84 6.28
CA ALA A 46 -11.78 -2.33 7.63
C ALA A 46 -10.58 -2.09 8.57
N LEU A 47 -9.36 -2.38 8.12
CA LEU A 47 -8.13 -2.14 8.88
C LEU A 47 -7.90 -0.65 9.17
N GLU A 48 -8.27 0.24 8.25
CA GLU A 48 -8.17 1.69 8.44
C GLU A 48 -9.06 2.22 9.58
N ARG A 49 -10.12 1.48 9.95
CA ARG A 49 -11.00 1.84 11.08
C ARG A 49 -10.56 1.23 12.41
N ASP A 50 -9.61 0.31 12.39
CA ASP A 50 -9.10 -0.35 13.59
C ASP A 50 -7.80 0.34 14.07
N PRO A 51 -7.82 1.08 15.20
CA PRO A 51 -6.62 1.75 15.71
C PRO A 51 -5.51 0.78 16.15
N ALA A 52 -5.83 -0.50 16.38
CA ALA A 52 -4.83 -1.51 16.73
C ALA A 52 -4.04 -1.99 15.50
N SER A 53 -4.58 -1.83 14.30
CA SER A 53 -3.95 -2.24 13.06
C SER A 53 -2.65 -1.50 12.77
N PHE A 54 -1.70 -2.21 12.18
CA PHE A 54 -0.42 -1.67 11.74
C PHE A 54 0.06 -2.46 10.52
N PHE A 55 0.89 -1.85 9.69
CA PHE A 55 1.63 -2.57 8.66
C PHE A 55 3.13 -2.26 8.76
N TYR A 56 3.93 -3.22 8.34
CA TYR A 56 5.39 -3.14 8.36
C TYR A 56 5.89 -3.04 6.92
N THR A 57 6.63 -1.99 6.61
CA THR A 57 7.27 -1.88 5.29
C THR A 57 8.58 -2.64 5.28
N PRO A 58 8.95 -3.27 4.15
CA PRO A 58 10.33 -3.69 3.97
C PRO A 58 11.27 -2.48 4.06
N PRO A 59 12.56 -2.70 4.34
CA PRO A 59 13.55 -1.63 4.32
C PRO A 59 13.55 -0.90 2.97
N GLN A 60 13.33 0.42 2.98
CA GLN A 60 13.37 1.23 1.77
C GLN A 60 14.72 1.96 1.67
N SER A 61 15.31 1.94 0.48
CA SER A 61 16.49 2.74 0.15
C SER A 61 16.04 3.98 -0.60
N VAL A 62 16.40 5.17 -0.11
CA VAL A 62 16.10 6.44 -0.78
C VAL A 62 17.31 6.82 -1.63
N ILE A 63 17.10 7.06 -2.93
CA ILE A 63 18.12 7.56 -3.85
C ILE A 63 17.78 9.02 -4.17
N ILE A 64 18.73 9.94 -3.92
CA ILE A 64 18.59 11.36 -4.23
C ILE A 64 19.62 11.70 -5.30
N GLY A 65 19.16 12.05 -6.50
CA GLY A 65 20.01 12.55 -7.58
C GLY A 65 20.08 14.07 -7.54
N VAL A 66 21.30 14.62 -7.57
CA VAL A 66 21.52 16.07 -7.69
C VAL A 66 22.03 16.35 -9.10
N LYS A 67 21.35 17.25 -9.82
CA LYS A 67 21.84 17.73 -11.12
C LYS A 67 22.97 18.74 -10.87
N PRO A 68 24.19 18.53 -11.42
CA PRO A 68 25.26 19.53 -11.36
C PRO A 68 24.84 20.80 -12.11
N ALA A 69 25.30 21.96 -11.62
CA ALA A 69 25.10 23.26 -12.26
C ALA A 69 25.72 23.32 -13.66
#